data_AF-A0A7W9WBJ3-F1
#
_entry.id   AF-A0A7W9WBJ3-F1
#
_cell.length_a   1.000
_cell.length_b   1.000
_cell.length_c   1.000
_cell.angle_alpha   90.00
_cell.angle_beta   90.00
_cell.angle_gamma   90.00
#
_symmetry.space_group_name_H-M   'P 1'
#
loop_
_entity.id
_entity.type
_entity.pdbx_description
1 polymer ?
#
loop_
_entity_poly.entity_id
_entity_poly.type
_entity_poly.pdbx_seq_one_letter_code
_entity_poly.pdbx_strand_id
1 'polypeptide(L)'
;MAQEYLLFLDTETTGLPRRWDRPYAEEKEWPCIAQLAWVVYTTAGEWVKSDQDYLQIPAGRMPAAAIAIHGLTPEFLREHGQEPAAVLRRLLQDLETYHPRVVGHFLRFDFHVLGAAFSRAGLPNPLPGLPQFCTMKATWPPLSGAPHHRHLRLHELHELLFGRPMDRLHDAYLDAAATARCFFELQRRGLLPPAKLAGQLPLSVPGAPASLAALRWVGVVLGTALLFLLLWLAYG
;
A
#
# COMPACT_ATOMS: atom_id res chain seq x y z
N MET A 1 -3.82 11.46 19.28
CA MET A 1 -2.36 11.49 19.52
C MET A 1 -1.67 11.43 18.18
N ALA A 2 -0.54 12.11 17.99
CA ALA A 2 0.22 11.98 16.75
C ALA A 2 0.63 10.51 16.58
N GLN A 3 0.50 9.95 15.39
CA GLN A 3 0.92 8.58 15.13
C GLN A 3 2.43 8.45 15.43
N GLU A 4 2.81 7.55 16.34
CA GLU A 4 4.21 7.45 16.78
C GLU A 4 5.06 6.54 15.89
N TYR A 5 4.42 5.58 15.22
CA TYR A 5 5.09 4.55 14.42
C TYR A 5 4.71 4.62 12.94
N LEU A 6 5.71 4.32 12.11
CA LEU A 6 5.60 4.11 10.67
C LEU A 6 5.94 2.66 10.37
N LEU A 7 5.10 1.98 9.61
CA LEU A 7 5.37 0.64 9.11
C LEU A 7 5.45 0.71 7.59
N PHE A 8 6.62 0.40 7.05
CA PHE A 8 6.86 0.35 5.61
C PHE A 8 6.78 -1.09 5.17
N LEU A 9 5.96 -1.39 4.16
CA LEU A 9 5.78 -2.74 3.65
C LEU A 9 5.92 -2.79 2.14
N ASP A 10 6.27 -3.97 1.66
CA ASP A 10 6.31 -4.31 0.25
C ASP A 10 6.01 -5.81 0.07
N THR A 11 5.58 -6.20 -1.12
CA THR A 11 5.23 -7.58 -1.46
C THR A 11 5.73 -7.98 -2.84
N GLU A 12 6.37 -9.14 -2.92
CA GLU A 12 6.54 -9.85 -4.19
C GLU A 12 5.38 -10.82 -4.37
N THR A 13 4.80 -10.87 -5.57
CA THR A 13 3.57 -11.61 -5.82
C THR A 13 3.63 -12.43 -7.10
N THR A 14 2.69 -13.35 -7.25
CA THR A 14 2.50 -14.13 -8.48
C THR A 14 1.96 -13.31 -9.67
N GLY A 15 2.02 -11.97 -9.62
CA GLY A 15 1.55 -11.05 -10.65
C GLY A 15 0.59 -9.97 -10.15
N LEU A 16 -0.07 -9.27 -11.08
CA LEU A 16 -1.02 -8.21 -10.75
C LEU A 16 -2.43 -8.76 -10.49
N PRO A 17 -3.28 -8.06 -9.70
CA PRO A 17 -4.71 -8.33 -9.66
C PRO A 17 -5.29 -8.34 -11.07
N ARG A 18 -6.09 -9.36 -11.38
CA ARG A 18 -6.83 -9.40 -12.66
C ARG A 18 -7.87 -8.30 -12.69
N ARG A 19 -8.53 -8.10 -11.55
CA ARG A 19 -9.53 -7.06 -11.33
C ARG A 19 -9.42 -6.50 -9.92
N TRP A 20 -9.35 -5.18 -9.83
CA TRP A 20 -9.15 -4.45 -8.58
C TRP A 20 -10.45 -4.19 -7.82
N ASP A 21 -11.60 -4.38 -8.48
CA ASP A 21 -12.94 -4.08 -7.97
C ASP A 21 -13.65 -5.31 -7.39
N ARG A 22 -13.03 -6.49 -7.45
CA ARG A 22 -13.65 -7.74 -7.02
C ARG A 22 -13.51 -7.96 -5.51
N PRO A 23 -14.49 -8.61 -4.85
CA PRO A 23 -14.35 -9.00 -3.46
C PRO A 23 -13.06 -9.79 -3.20
N TYR A 24 -12.45 -9.60 -2.03
CA TYR A 24 -11.23 -10.31 -1.64
C TYR A 24 -11.39 -11.83 -1.57
N ALA A 25 -12.61 -12.31 -1.29
CA ALA A 25 -12.94 -13.74 -1.29
C ALA A 25 -12.86 -14.40 -2.68
N GLU A 26 -12.85 -13.62 -3.78
CA GLU A 26 -12.68 -14.16 -5.13
C GLU A 26 -11.20 -14.42 -5.44
N GLU A 27 -10.66 -15.51 -4.88
CA GLU A 27 -9.22 -15.79 -4.89
C GLU A 27 -8.54 -15.81 -6.27
N LYS A 28 -9.29 -16.10 -7.34
CA LYS A 28 -8.76 -16.12 -8.71
C LYS A 28 -8.44 -14.73 -9.25
N GLU A 29 -9.06 -13.70 -8.69
CA GLU A 29 -8.88 -12.30 -9.10
C GLU A 29 -7.63 -11.67 -8.48
N TRP A 30 -7.15 -12.26 -7.39
CA TRP A 30 -6.05 -11.75 -6.58
C TRP A 30 -4.80 -12.64 -6.68
N PRO A 31 -3.59 -12.06 -6.77
CA PRO A 31 -2.36 -12.82 -6.77
C PRO A 31 -2.08 -13.42 -5.38
N CYS A 32 -1.16 -14.38 -5.33
CA CYS A 32 -0.59 -14.86 -4.06
C CYS A 32 0.68 -14.06 -3.74
N ILE A 33 0.94 -13.83 -2.46
CA ILE A 33 2.20 -13.25 -1.99
C ILE A 33 3.26 -14.36 -1.98
N ALA A 34 4.40 -14.10 -2.61
CA ALA A 34 5.58 -14.98 -2.64
C ALA A 34 6.65 -14.52 -1.64
N GLN A 35 6.76 -13.22 -1.39
CA GLN A 35 7.57 -12.64 -0.32
C GLN A 35 6.81 -11.48 0.31
N LEU A 36 6.84 -11.40 1.64
CA LEU A 36 6.29 -10.29 2.41
C LEU A 36 7.39 -9.75 3.31
N ALA A 37 7.53 -8.44 3.36
CA ALA A 37 8.42 -7.79 4.32
C ALA A 37 7.81 -6.51 4.86
N TRP A 38 8.18 -6.19 6.10
CA TRP A 38 7.89 -4.90 6.68
C TRP A 38 8.98 -4.44 7.65
N VAL A 39 9.15 -3.12 7.74
CA VAL A 39 10.09 -2.46 8.64
C VAL A 39 9.35 -1.39 9.44
N VAL A 40 9.59 -1.36 10.75
CA VAL A 40 8.94 -0.45 11.68
C VAL A 40 9.94 0.58 12.18
N TYR A 41 9.56 1.84 12.11
CA TYR A 41 10.31 2.98 12.60
C TYR A 41 9.45 3.85 13.50
N THR A 42 10.08 4.58 14.41
CA THR A 42 9.45 5.74 15.04
C THR A 42 9.33 6.89 14.03
N THR A 43 8.47 7.87 14.29
CA THR A 43 8.40 9.08 13.45
C THR A 43 9.67 9.95 13.50
N ALA A 44 10.53 9.74 14.51
CA ALA A 44 11.85 10.36 14.58
C ALA A 44 12.89 9.70 13.65
N GLY A 45 12.54 8.57 13.00
CA GLY A 45 13.45 7.84 12.11
C GLY A 45 14.30 6.79 12.81
N GLU A 46 13.99 6.44 14.06
CA GLU A 46 14.67 5.36 14.78
C GLU A 46 14.08 4.02 14.37
N TRP A 47 14.94 3.06 14.03
CA TRP A 47 14.54 1.70 13.69
C TRP A 47 14.04 0.97 14.95
N VAL A 48 12.89 0.28 14.83
CA VAL A 48 12.28 -0.49 15.92
C VAL A 48 12.46 -1.98 15.68
N LYS A 49 11.98 -2.47 14.54
CA LYS A 49 12.12 -3.87 14.12
C LYS A 49 11.94 -4.02 12.62
N SER A 50 12.23 -5.22 12.12
CA SER A 50 11.83 -5.67 10.80
C SER A 50 11.47 -7.14 10.80
N ASP A 51 10.65 -7.56 9.84
CA ASP A 51 10.32 -8.96 9.60
C ASP A 51 10.24 -9.19 8.08
N GLN A 52 10.55 -10.41 7.65
CA GLN A 52 10.47 -10.82 6.25
C GLN A 52 10.39 -12.33 6.11
N ASP A 53 9.58 -12.78 5.17
CA ASP A 53 9.47 -14.19 4.84
C ASP A 53 9.11 -14.40 3.38
N TYR A 54 9.56 -15.54 2.87
CA TYR A 54 8.99 -16.16 1.69
C TYR A 54 7.75 -16.95 2.10
N LEU A 55 6.72 -16.94 1.26
CA LEU A 55 5.44 -17.57 1.54
C LEU A 55 5.20 -18.73 0.59
N GLN A 56 4.66 -19.83 1.13
CA GLN A 56 4.17 -20.92 0.31
C GLN A 56 2.99 -20.44 -0.54
N ILE A 57 2.97 -20.87 -1.79
CA ILE A 57 1.90 -20.57 -2.74
C ILE A 57 1.33 -21.87 -3.31
N PRO A 58 0.05 -21.91 -3.72
CA PRO A 58 -0.52 -23.12 -4.32
C PRO A 58 0.21 -23.51 -5.61
N ALA A 59 0.32 -24.82 -5.86
CA ALA A 59 0.96 -25.33 -7.07
C ALA A 59 0.33 -24.74 -8.35
N GLY A 60 1.17 -24.44 -9.34
CA GLY A 60 0.75 -23.86 -10.62
C GLY A 60 0.33 -22.37 -10.57
N ARG A 61 0.46 -21.70 -9.42
CA ARG A 61 0.14 -20.26 -9.29
C ARG A 61 1.29 -19.32 -9.61
N MET A 62 2.53 -19.81 -9.77
CA MET A 62 3.68 -18.97 -10.11
C MET A 62 3.90 -18.92 -11.63
N PRO A 63 3.60 -17.81 -12.32
CA PRO A 63 3.90 -17.68 -13.74
C PRO A 63 5.38 -17.36 -13.97
N ALA A 64 5.91 -17.77 -15.12
CA ALA A 64 7.30 -17.47 -15.53
C ALA A 64 7.60 -15.95 -15.55
N ALA A 65 6.60 -15.12 -15.87
CA ALA A 65 6.75 -13.67 -15.85
C ALA A 65 7.03 -13.11 -14.45
N ALA A 66 6.44 -13.69 -13.38
CA ALA A 66 6.71 -13.27 -12.00
C ALA A 66 8.12 -13.72 -11.59
N ILE A 67 8.50 -14.96 -11.92
CA ILE A 67 9.86 -15.49 -11.71
C ILE A 67 10.90 -14.60 -12.40
N ALA A 68 10.63 -14.13 -13.62
CA ALA A 68 11.54 -13.24 -14.34
C ALA A 68 11.74 -11.86 -13.67
N ILE A 69 10.79 -11.44 -12.82
CA ILE A 69 10.85 -10.18 -12.09
C ILE A 69 11.61 -10.35 -10.77
N HIS A 70 11.17 -11.28 -9.91
CA HIS A 70 11.67 -11.40 -8.52
C HIS A 70 12.52 -12.66 -8.28
N GLY A 71 12.64 -13.57 -9.24
CA GLY A 71 13.52 -14.75 -9.16
C GLY A 71 13.04 -15.89 -8.25
N LEU A 72 11.85 -15.81 -7.66
CA LEU A 72 11.35 -16.80 -6.69
C LEU A 72 10.66 -17.95 -7.41
N THR A 73 11.26 -19.12 -7.39
CA THR A 73 10.72 -20.33 -8.04
C THR A 73 9.76 -21.11 -7.13
N PRO A 74 8.84 -21.91 -7.69
CA PRO A 74 8.01 -22.82 -6.89
C PRO A 74 8.83 -23.76 -6.00
N GLU A 75 9.97 -24.24 -6.50
CA GLU A 75 10.86 -25.13 -5.78
C GLU A 75 11.47 -24.44 -4.56
N PHE A 76 11.94 -23.20 -4.74
CA PHE A 76 12.47 -22.37 -3.66
C PHE A 76 11.40 -22.08 -2.59
N LEU A 77 10.18 -21.69 -2.99
CA LEU A 77 9.09 -21.41 -2.06
C LEU A 77 8.58 -22.66 -1.33
N ARG A 78 8.73 -23.84 -1.93
CA ARG A 78 8.40 -25.11 -1.26
C ARG A 78 9.43 -25.47 -0.18
N GLU A 79 10.70 -25.13 -0.40
CA GLU A 79 11.80 -25.44 0.53
C GLU A 79 11.92 -24.40 1.65
N HIS A 80 11.79 -23.11 1.32
CA HIS A 80 12.06 -22.01 2.23
C HIS A 80 10.82 -21.21 2.64
N GLY A 81 9.69 -21.42 1.97
CA GLY A 81 8.47 -20.68 2.23
C GLY A 81 7.78 -21.10 3.53
N GLN A 82 7.28 -20.11 4.24
CA GLN A 82 6.44 -20.27 5.43
C GLN A 82 4.96 -20.37 5.07
N GLU A 83 4.18 -20.92 6.00
CA GLU A 83 2.72 -20.95 5.88
C GLU A 83 2.17 -19.50 5.90
N PRO A 84 1.40 -19.07 4.89
CA PRO A 84 0.95 -17.68 4.77
C PRO A 84 0.23 -17.13 6.00
N ALA A 85 -0.67 -17.89 6.63
CA ALA A 85 -1.40 -17.42 7.79
C ALA A 85 -0.48 -17.19 8.99
N ALA A 86 0.60 -17.98 9.17
CA ALA A 86 1.59 -17.76 10.22
C ALA A 86 2.33 -16.42 10.06
N VAL A 87 2.76 -16.07 8.84
CA VAL A 87 3.41 -14.78 8.57
C VAL A 87 2.41 -13.63 8.73
N LEU A 88 1.20 -13.78 8.19
CA LEU A 88 0.15 -12.76 8.30
C LEU A 88 -0.28 -12.50 9.74
N ARG A 89 -0.28 -13.51 10.62
CA ARG A 89 -0.52 -13.31 12.07
C ARG A 89 0.55 -12.43 12.71
N ARG A 90 1.82 -12.57 12.32
CA ARG A 90 2.90 -11.68 12.83
C ARG A 90 2.72 -10.25 12.34
N LEU A 91 2.41 -10.06 11.06
CA LEU A 91 2.09 -8.74 10.54
C LEU A 91 0.88 -8.13 11.25
N LEU A 92 -0.19 -8.90 11.44
CA LEU A 92 -1.39 -8.46 12.17
C LEU A 92 -1.03 -8.02 13.60
N GLN A 93 -0.26 -8.82 14.32
CA GLN A 93 0.20 -8.50 15.67
C GLN A 93 1.00 -7.19 15.70
N ASP A 94 1.90 -6.95 14.74
CA ASP A 94 2.64 -5.69 14.68
C ASP A 94 1.74 -4.50 14.34
N LEU A 95 0.79 -4.67 13.40
CA LEU A 95 -0.18 -3.63 13.06
C LEU A 95 -1.05 -3.26 14.27
N GLU A 96 -1.45 -4.24 15.08
CA GLU A 96 -2.20 -4.04 16.33
C GLU A 96 -1.33 -3.53 17.47
N THR A 97 -0.03 -3.85 17.51
CA THR A 97 0.86 -3.39 18.58
C THR A 97 1.20 -1.91 18.38
N TYR A 98 1.64 -1.54 17.17
CA TYR A 98 2.16 -0.21 16.87
C TYR A 98 1.10 0.77 16.38
N HIS A 99 -0.08 0.26 15.97
CA HIS A 99 -1.13 1.04 15.32
C HIS A 99 -0.61 1.96 14.19
N PRO A 100 0.36 1.56 13.36
CA PRO A 100 1.23 2.48 12.65
C PRO A 100 0.52 3.21 11.50
N ARG A 101 1.15 4.27 11.00
CA ARG A 101 0.89 4.70 9.63
C ARG A 101 1.56 3.69 8.68
N VAL A 102 0.74 3.05 7.85
CA VAL A 102 1.19 2.11 6.83
C VAL A 102 1.70 2.87 5.61
N VAL A 103 2.94 2.63 5.24
CA VAL A 103 3.64 3.32 4.17
C VAL A 103 4.09 2.31 3.11
N GLY A 104 3.96 2.69 1.84
CA GLY A 104 4.46 1.87 0.72
C GLY A 104 4.78 2.72 -0.50
N HIS A 105 5.46 2.14 -1.48
CA HIS A 105 5.68 2.75 -2.80
C HIS A 105 4.81 2.06 -3.83
N PHE A 106 3.71 2.71 -4.24
CA PHE A 106 2.55 2.08 -4.88
C PHE A 106 1.65 1.26 -3.92
N LEU A 107 1.54 1.72 -2.67
CA LEU A 107 0.77 1.11 -1.57
C LEU A 107 -0.64 0.57 -1.91
N ARG A 108 -1.33 1.13 -2.93
CA ARG A 108 -2.62 0.60 -3.38
C ARG A 108 -2.52 -0.88 -3.75
N PHE A 109 -1.43 -1.28 -4.38
CA PHE A 109 -1.17 -2.67 -4.75
C PHE A 109 -1.10 -3.56 -3.50
N ASP A 110 -0.14 -3.30 -2.61
CA ASP A 110 0.08 -4.11 -1.41
C ASP A 110 -1.14 -4.13 -0.49
N PHE A 111 -1.84 -3.00 -0.35
CA PHE A 111 -3.06 -2.90 0.44
C PHE A 111 -4.12 -3.92 -0.01
N HIS A 112 -4.34 -4.04 -1.32
CA HIS A 112 -5.34 -4.97 -1.83
C HIS A 112 -4.84 -6.41 -1.82
N VAL A 113 -3.57 -6.65 -2.15
CA VAL A 113 -2.96 -7.98 -2.11
C VAL A 113 -2.98 -8.55 -0.69
N LEU A 114 -2.59 -7.75 0.32
CA LEU A 114 -2.68 -8.12 1.73
C LEU A 114 -4.14 -8.30 2.16
N GLY A 115 -5.06 -7.46 1.71
CA GLY A 115 -6.49 -7.63 1.99
C GLY A 115 -7.02 -9.00 1.51
N ALA A 116 -6.64 -9.41 0.30
CA ALA A 116 -6.95 -10.74 -0.21
C ALA A 116 -6.22 -11.87 0.55
N ALA A 117 -4.97 -11.63 0.97
CA ALA A 117 -4.21 -12.59 1.76
C ALA A 117 -4.82 -12.84 3.15
N PHE A 118 -5.20 -11.78 3.87
CA PHE A 118 -5.94 -11.88 5.13
C PHE A 118 -7.28 -12.59 4.95
N SER A 119 -8.02 -12.26 3.89
CA SER A 119 -9.29 -12.94 3.57
C SER A 119 -9.10 -14.44 3.37
N ARG A 120 -8.07 -14.86 2.63
CA ARG A 120 -7.76 -16.28 2.38
C ARG A 120 -7.32 -17.00 3.66
N ALA A 121 -6.62 -16.31 4.54
CA ALA A 121 -6.16 -16.84 5.81
C ALA A 121 -7.25 -16.88 6.90
N GLY A 122 -8.45 -16.35 6.63
CA GLY A 122 -9.52 -16.23 7.63
C GLY A 122 -9.17 -15.26 8.77
N LEU A 123 -8.32 -14.27 8.50
CA LEU A 123 -7.83 -13.29 9.46
C LEU A 123 -8.52 -11.93 9.24
N PRO A 124 -8.69 -11.11 10.30
CA PRO A 124 -9.18 -9.75 10.15
C PRO A 124 -8.19 -8.90 9.35
N ASN A 125 -8.70 -7.94 8.58
CA ASN A 125 -7.88 -6.98 7.85
C ASN A 125 -7.92 -5.60 8.54
N PRO A 126 -6.85 -5.21 9.27
CA PRO A 126 -6.81 -3.94 9.99
C PRO A 126 -6.46 -2.74 9.08
N LEU A 127 -5.89 -2.99 7.89
CA LEU A 127 -5.35 -1.93 7.01
C LEU A 127 -6.32 -0.80 6.69
N PRO A 128 -7.63 -1.03 6.42
CA PRO A 128 -8.58 0.05 6.15
C PRO A 128 -8.77 1.01 7.32
N GLY A 129 -8.52 0.57 8.56
CA GLY A 129 -8.64 1.37 9.77
C GLY A 129 -7.36 2.14 10.15
N LEU A 130 -6.24 1.83 9.50
CA LEU A 130 -4.94 2.46 9.79
C LEU A 130 -4.66 3.63 8.85
N PRO A 131 -3.92 4.66 9.31
CA PRO A 131 -3.46 5.73 8.42
C PRO A 131 -2.57 5.17 7.32
N GLN A 132 -2.75 5.65 6.09
CA GLN A 132 -2.04 5.15 4.92
C GLN A 132 -1.27 6.28 4.23
N PHE A 133 -0.11 5.97 3.68
CA PHE A 133 0.68 6.93 2.94
C PHE A 133 1.47 6.27 1.80
N CYS A 134 1.26 6.74 0.58
CA CYS A 134 1.97 6.25 -0.60
C CYS A 134 3.05 7.24 -1.02
N THR A 135 4.32 6.85 -1.00
CA THR A 135 5.44 7.72 -1.41
C THR A 135 5.36 8.06 -2.90
N MET A 136 4.99 7.09 -3.76
CA MET A 136 4.77 7.30 -5.20
C MET A 136 3.72 8.40 -5.50
N LYS A 137 2.65 8.49 -4.69
CA LYS A 137 1.64 9.56 -4.81
C LYS A 137 2.16 10.88 -4.26
N ALA A 138 2.90 10.84 -3.15
CA ALA A 138 3.46 12.04 -2.52
C ALA A 138 4.46 12.78 -3.41
N THR A 139 5.16 12.06 -4.27
CA THR A 139 6.11 12.59 -5.25
C THR A 139 5.47 12.92 -6.60
N TRP A 140 4.13 13.11 -6.63
CA TRP A 140 3.41 13.65 -7.78
C TRP A 140 2.89 15.07 -7.47
N PRO A 141 2.98 16.04 -8.41
CA PRO A 141 3.74 16.01 -9.66
C PRO A 141 5.22 15.64 -9.44
N PRO A 142 5.93 15.12 -10.47
CA PRO A 142 7.29 14.61 -10.32
C PRO A 142 8.23 15.65 -9.73
N LEU A 143 9.18 15.18 -8.93
CA LEU A 143 10.21 16.05 -8.35
C LEU A 143 11.11 16.62 -9.45
N SER A 144 11.72 17.77 -9.20
CA SER A 144 12.74 18.33 -10.09
C SER A 144 13.86 17.32 -10.31
N GLY A 145 14.30 17.16 -11.57
CA GLY A 145 15.29 16.15 -11.97
C GLY A 145 14.70 14.76 -12.27
N ALA A 146 13.39 14.56 -12.15
CA ALA A 146 12.74 13.33 -12.59
C ALA A 146 12.99 13.09 -14.10
N PRO A 147 13.31 11.84 -14.52
CA PRO A 147 13.64 11.54 -15.91
C PRO A 147 12.44 11.70 -16.86
N HIS A 148 11.21 11.57 -16.33
CA HIS A 148 9.99 11.57 -17.11
C HIS A 148 8.84 12.19 -16.32
N HIS A 149 7.82 12.69 -17.04
CA HIS A 149 6.60 13.23 -16.46
C HIS A 149 5.56 12.13 -16.15
N ARG A 150 5.94 11.17 -15.30
CA ARG A 150 5.08 10.09 -14.78
C ARG A 150 5.40 9.83 -13.30
N HIS A 151 4.58 9.01 -12.63
CA HIS A 151 4.96 8.48 -11.32
C HIS A 151 6.31 7.76 -11.43
N LEU A 152 7.23 8.12 -10.52
CA LEU A 152 8.52 7.46 -10.38
C LEU A 152 8.32 6.05 -9.82
N ARG A 153 9.05 5.08 -10.33
CA ARG A 153 9.27 3.78 -9.69
C ARG A 153 10.17 3.98 -8.47
N LEU A 154 10.19 3.00 -7.57
CA LEU A 154 10.96 3.11 -6.32
C LEU A 154 12.45 3.34 -6.58
N HIS A 155 13.05 2.60 -7.51
CA HIS A 155 14.45 2.78 -7.89
C HIS A 155 14.73 4.15 -8.51
N GLU A 156 13.80 4.69 -9.32
CA GLU A 156 13.94 6.03 -9.91
C GLU A 156 13.88 7.11 -8.82
N LEU A 157 12.99 6.96 -7.85
CA LEU A 157 12.93 7.84 -6.69
C LEU A 157 14.18 7.73 -5.83
N HIS A 158 14.65 6.52 -5.54
CA HIS A 158 15.87 6.28 -4.78
C HIS A 158 17.08 6.92 -5.46
N GLU A 159 17.26 6.68 -6.76
CA GLU A 159 18.37 7.26 -7.53
C GLU A 159 18.31 8.78 -7.57
N LEU A 160 17.12 9.36 -7.76
CA LEU A 160 16.94 10.82 -7.72
C LEU A 160 17.29 11.42 -6.34
N LEU A 161 16.98 10.71 -5.26
CA LEU A 161 17.27 11.18 -3.91
C LEU A 161 18.74 10.97 -3.54
N PHE A 162 19.35 9.84 -3.88
CA PHE A 162 20.68 9.49 -3.36
C PHE A 162 21.82 9.57 -4.38
N GLY A 163 21.52 9.83 -5.65
CA GLY A 163 22.51 9.85 -6.73
C GLY A 163 23.15 8.48 -7.00
N ARG A 164 22.51 7.39 -6.56
CA ARG A 164 22.99 6.02 -6.71
C ARG A 164 21.83 5.03 -6.88
N PRO A 165 22.01 3.97 -7.69
CA PRO A 165 20.99 2.94 -7.86
C PRO A 165 20.75 2.17 -6.55
N MET A 166 19.65 1.42 -6.51
CA MET A 166 19.42 0.41 -5.48
C MET A 166 20.29 -0.81 -5.73
N ASP A 167 20.72 -1.47 -4.65
CA ASP A 167 21.64 -2.63 -4.73
C ASP A 167 20.99 -3.84 -5.43
N ARG A 168 19.69 -4.04 -5.18
CA ARG A 168 18.85 -5.06 -5.80
C ARG A 168 17.42 -4.54 -5.87
N LEU A 169 16.71 -4.96 -6.91
CA LEU A 169 15.29 -4.71 -7.13
C LEU A 169 14.50 -5.99 -6.95
N HIS A 170 13.22 -5.87 -6.66
CA HIS A 170 12.27 -6.98 -6.59
C HIS A 170 12.60 -7.96 -5.47
N ASP A 171 12.93 -7.38 -4.31
CA ASP A 171 13.09 -8.07 -3.04
C ASP A 171 12.33 -7.25 -2.01
N ALA A 172 11.24 -7.83 -1.48
CA ALA A 172 10.29 -7.10 -0.66
C ALA A 172 10.94 -6.40 0.55
N TYR A 173 11.98 -7.00 1.15
CA TYR A 173 12.65 -6.40 2.30
C TYR A 173 13.49 -5.20 1.89
N LEU A 174 14.28 -5.34 0.81
CA LEU A 174 15.08 -4.23 0.30
C LEU A 174 14.21 -3.08 -0.22
N ASP A 175 13.08 -3.40 -0.85
CA ASP A 175 12.12 -2.42 -1.35
C ASP A 175 11.37 -1.71 -0.21
N ALA A 176 10.96 -2.42 0.85
CA ALA A 176 10.40 -1.81 2.06
C ALA A 176 11.41 -0.88 2.76
N ALA A 177 12.67 -1.33 2.90
CA ALA A 177 13.74 -0.54 3.50
C ALA A 177 14.11 0.69 2.64
N ALA A 178 14.16 0.55 1.32
CA ALA A 178 14.39 1.66 0.40
C ALA A 178 13.22 2.66 0.43
N THR A 179 11.99 2.18 0.58
CA THR A 179 10.81 3.03 0.77
C THR A 179 10.93 3.85 2.05
N ALA A 180 11.35 3.24 3.16
CA ALA A 180 11.61 3.94 4.42
C ALA A 180 12.69 5.02 4.25
N ARG A 181 13.82 4.66 3.64
CA ARG A 181 14.91 5.62 3.35
C ARG A 181 14.43 6.79 2.49
N CYS A 182 13.67 6.52 1.43
CA CYS A 182 13.11 7.57 0.58
C CYS A 182 12.14 8.47 1.36
N PHE A 183 11.26 7.89 2.18
CA PHE A 183 10.31 8.66 2.99
C PHE A 183 11.02 9.64 3.93
N PHE A 184 12.00 9.17 4.70
CA PHE A 184 12.73 10.03 5.64
C PHE A 184 13.58 11.07 4.92
N GLU A 185 14.16 10.74 3.76
CA GLU A 185 14.92 11.71 2.97
C GLU A 185 14.01 12.80 2.38
N LEU A 186 12.82 12.45 1.90
CA LEU A 186 11.82 13.42 1.45
C LEU A 186 11.39 14.34 2.60
N GLN A 187 11.20 13.78 3.81
CA GLN A 187 10.89 14.57 5.01
C GLN A 187 12.04 15.51 5.37
N ARG A 188 13.28 15.02 5.40
CA ARG A 188 14.49 15.80 5.70
C ARG A 188 14.70 16.96 4.73
N ARG A 189 14.36 16.76 3.45
CA ARG A 189 14.41 17.81 2.41
C ARG A 189 13.23 18.78 2.42
N GLY A 190 12.26 18.60 3.33
CA GLY A 190 11.05 19.42 3.38
C GLY A 190 10.08 19.16 2.21
N LEU A 191 10.22 18.05 1.49
CA LEU A 191 9.39 17.69 0.34
C LEU A 191 8.06 17.03 0.75
N LEU A 192 7.90 16.71 2.04
CA LEU A 192 6.66 16.22 2.64
C LEU A 192 6.08 17.24 3.64
N PRO A 193 5.56 18.39 3.18
CA PRO A 193 4.87 19.32 4.07
C PRO A 193 3.63 18.66 4.70
N PRO A 194 3.11 19.16 5.84
CA PRO A 194 1.97 18.58 6.54
C PRO A 194 0.76 18.30 5.64
N ALA A 195 0.48 19.19 4.68
CA ALA A 195 -0.58 19.01 3.70
C ALA A 195 -0.40 17.75 2.82
N LYS A 196 0.82 17.41 2.41
CA LYS A 196 1.10 16.16 1.66
C LYS A 196 1.00 14.93 2.55
N LEU A 197 1.44 15.03 3.82
CA LEU A 197 1.35 13.94 4.79
C LEU A 197 -0.09 13.56 5.13
N ALA A 198 -1.01 14.54 5.16
CA ALA A 198 -2.42 14.33 5.47
C ALA A 198 -3.32 14.18 4.22
N GLY A 199 -2.92 14.72 3.07
CA GLY A 199 -3.79 14.90 1.90
C GLY A 199 -4.06 13.66 1.05
N GLN A 200 -3.58 12.48 1.45
CA GLN A 200 -3.85 11.26 0.69
C GLN A 200 -5.19 10.66 1.10
N LEU A 201 -6.10 10.51 0.12
CA LEU A 201 -7.35 9.79 0.36
C LEU A 201 -7.06 8.34 0.81
N PRO A 202 -7.74 7.85 1.86
CA PRO A 202 -7.59 6.49 2.31
C PRO A 202 -8.07 5.51 1.24
N LEU A 203 -7.41 4.36 1.15
CA LEU A 203 -7.81 3.26 0.31
C LEU A 203 -9.02 2.56 0.91
N SER A 204 -9.94 2.13 0.05
CA SER A 204 -11.17 1.44 0.43
C SER A 204 -11.11 -0.03 0.01
N VAL A 205 -11.75 -0.89 0.79
CA VAL A 205 -11.98 -2.30 0.43
C VAL A 205 -12.91 -2.38 -0.80
N PRO A 206 -12.64 -3.23 -1.79
CA PRO A 206 -13.52 -3.44 -2.94
C PRO A 206 -14.91 -3.91 -2.51
N GLY A 207 -15.96 -3.33 -3.09
CA GLY A 207 -17.35 -3.70 -2.80
C GLY A 207 -17.86 -3.22 -1.43
N ALA A 208 -17.07 -2.50 -0.63
CA ALA A 208 -17.59 -1.81 0.53
C ALA A 208 -18.63 -0.76 0.07
N PRO A 209 -19.81 -0.68 0.72
CA PRO A 209 -20.78 0.34 0.38
C PRO A 209 -20.13 1.72 0.47
N ALA A 210 -20.38 2.59 -0.51
CA ALA A 210 -19.91 3.98 -0.47
C ALA A 210 -20.28 4.58 0.89
N SER A 211 -19.32 5.25 1.53
CA SER A 211 -19.53 5.77 2.88
C SER A 211 -20.81 6.62 2.93
N LEU A 212 -21.61 6.45 3.99
CA LEU A 212 -22.84 7.24 4.21
C LEU A 212 -22.57 8.76 4.15
N ALA A 213 -21.33 9.19 4.37
CA ALA A 213 -20.90 10.58 4.21
C ALA A 213 -21.00 11.08 2.76
N ALA A 214 -20.69 10.26 1.76
CA ALA A 214 -20.83 10.61 0.34
C ALA A 214 -22.30 10.79 -0.06
N LEU A 215 -23.20 9.95 0.48
CA LEU A 215 -24.64 10.05 0.28
C LEU A 215 -25.25 11.30 0.95
N ARG A 216 -24.72 11.76 2.08
CA ARG A 216 -25.16 12.99 2.76
C ARG A 216 -24.91 14.25 1.91
N TRP A 217 -23.77 14.35 1.23
CA TRP A 217 -23.47 15.49 0.35
C TRP A 217 -24.37 15.54 -0.88
N VAL A 218 -24.68 14.38 -1.47
CA VAL A 218 -25.65 14.29 -2.58
C VAL A 218 -27.03 14.78 -2.13
N GLY A 219 -27.48 14.39 -0.93
CA GLY A 219 -28.74 14.87 -0.35
C GLY A 219 -28.77 16.38 -0.11
N VAL A 220 -27.68 16.97 0.37
CA VAL A 220 -27.57 18.43 0.57
C VAL A 220 -27.59 19.17 -0.77
N VAL A 221 -26.82 18.72 -1.76
CA VAL A 221 -26.78 19.37 -3.09
C VAL A 221 -28.14 19.30 -3.77
N LEU A 222 -28.80 18.14 -3.76
CA LEU A 222 -30.14 17.98 -4.32
C LEU A 222 -31.18 18.82 -3.57
N GLY A 223 -31.11 18.88 -2.23
CA GLY A 223 -31.99 19.71 -1.41
C GLY A 223 -31.82 21.21 -1.70
N THR A 224 -30.58 21.69 -1.85
CA THR A 224 -30.31 23.09 -2.19
C THR A 224 -30.76 23.44 -3.61
N ALA A 225 -30.53 22.56 -4.59
CA ALA A 225 -30.98 22.76 -5.97
C ALA A 225 -32.52 22.81 -6.05
N LEU A 226 -33.21 21.94 -5.30
CA LEU A 226 -34.66 21.94 -5.22
C LEU A 226 -35.20 23.21 -4.57
N LEU A 227 -34.57 23.69 -3.48
CA LEU A 227 -34.94 24.94 -2.83
C LEU A 227 -34.77 26.16 -3.77
N PHE A 228 -33.66 26.21 -4.52
CA PHE A 228 -33.44 27.26 -5.52
C PHE A 228 -34.48 27.22 -6.64
N LEU A 229 -34.84 26.02 -7.12
CA LEU A 229 -35.89 25.86 -8.14
C LEU A 229 -37.26 26.33 -7.64
N LEU A 230 -37.62 25.99 -6.40
CA LEU A 230 -38.89 26.40 -5.80
C LEU A 230 -38.96 27.91 -5.56
N LEU A 231 -37.86 28.52 -5.11
CA LEU A 231 -37.78 29.98 -4.94
C LEU A 231 -37.85 30.71 -6.29
N TRP A 232 -37.22 30.18 -7.34
CA TRP A 232 -37.34 30.74 -8.69
C TRP A 232 -38.77 30.67 -9.22
N LEU A 233 -39.47 29.55 -9.04
CA LEU A 233 -40.88 29.40 -9.46
C LEU A 233 -41.86 30.31 -8.69
N ALA A 234 -41.54 30.66 -7.44
CA ALA A 234 -42.43 31.46 -6.59
C ALA A 234 -42.25 32.98 -6.75
N TYR A 235 -41.06 33.42 -7.20
CA TYR A 235 -40.69 34.84 -7.20
C TYR A 235 -40.04 35.33 -8.51
N GLY A 236 -39.91 34.47 -9.52
CA GLY A 236 -39.32 34.77 -10.83
C GLY A 236 -40.31 34.76 -11.98
#